data_AF-A0A960JG59-F1
#
_entry.id   AF-A0A960JG59-F1
#
_cell.length_a   1.000
_cell.length_b   1.000
_cell.length_c   1.000
_cell.angle_alpha   90.00
_cell.angle_beta   90.00
_cell.angle_gamma   90.00
#
_symmetry.space_group_name_H-M   'P 1'
#
loop_
_entity.id
_entity.type
_entity.pdbx_description
1 polymer ?
#
loop_
_entity_poly.entity_id
_entity_poly.type
_entity_poly.pdbx_seq_one_letter_code
_entity_poly.pdbx_strand_id
1 'polypeptide(L)' 'DMIRALWSSVANTAIVPLQDILGLPNTARMNLPATTTGNWSWRLGSGLLTDELARKLADMTKTYGRDQA' A
#
# COMPACT_ATOMS: atom_id res chain seq x y z
N ASP A 1 1.94 -4.90 -12.93
CA ASP A 1 1.43 -4.41 -11.64
C ASP A 1 2.63 -4.04 -10.77
N MET A 2 2.70 -2.81 -10.26
CA MET A 2 3.85 -2.26 -9.53
C MET A 2 4.02 -2.90 -8.14
N ILE A 3 2.92 -3.29 -7.48
CA ILE A 3 2.97 -3.96 -6.17
C ILE A 3 3.61 -5.35 -6.33
N ARG A 4 3.21 -6.09 -7.36
CA ARG A 4 3.81 -7.40 -7.67
C ARG A 4 5.29 -7.30 -8.02
N ALA A 5 5.70 -6.26 -8.75
CA ALA A 5 7.11 -6.02 -9.05
C ALA A 5 7.94 -5.74 -7.78
N LEU A 6 7.39 -4.98 -6.82
CA LEU A 6 8.02 -4.76 -5.51
C LEU A 6 8.14 -6.07 -4.73
N TRP A 7 7.07 -6.87 -4.66
CA TRP A 7 7.07 -8.15 -3.97
C TRP A 7 8.03 -9.16 -4.61
N SER A 8 8.17 -9.18 -5.95
CA SER A 8 9.09 -10.11 -6.63
C SER A 8 10.56 -9.66 -6.61
N SER A 9 10.85 -8.44 -6.16
CA SER A 9 12.22 -7.91 -6.16
C SER A 9 13.13 -8.65 -5.19
N VAL A 10 14.45 -8.51 -5.36
CA VAL A 10 15.47 -9.02 -4.43
C VAL A 10 15.66 -8.14 -3.19
N ALA A 11 14.91 -7.04 -3.06
CA ALA A 11 15.02 -6.17 -1.90
C ALA A 11 14.59 -6.91 -0.63
N ASN A 12 15.37 -6.78 0.44
CA ASN A 12 15.04 -7.37 1.75
C ASN A 12 13.68 -6.89 2.26
N THR A 13 13.38 -5.60 2.09
CA THR A 13 12.14 -4.97 2.56
C THR A 13 11.43 -4.29 1.40
N ALA A 14 10.15 -4.60 1.24
CA ALA A 14 9.25 -3.93 0.31
C ALA A 14 8.14 -3.24 1.11
N ILE A 15 7.91 -1.95 0.85
CA ILE A 15 6.89 -1.15 1.52
C ILE A 15 6.01 -0.53 0.44
N VAL A 16 4.69 -0.59 0.64
CA VAL A 16 3.71 0.02 -0.25
C VAL A 16 2.76 0.90 0.58
N PRO A 17 2.49 2.15 0.16
CA PRO A 17 1.48 3.00 0.78
C PRO A 17 0.09 2.34 0.77
N LEU A 18 -0.68 2.53 1.84
CA LEU A 18 -2.03 1.98 1.92
C LEU A 18 -2.95 2.53 0.80
N GLN A 19 -2.69 3.74 0.31
CA GLN A 19 -3.40 4.31 -0.84
C GLN A 19 -3.26 3.47 -2.11
N ASP A 20 -2.07 2.90 -2.36
CA ASP A 20 -1.81 2.07 -3.53
C ASP A 20 -2.46 0.69 -3.37
N ILE A 21 -2.43 0.12 -2.17
CA ILE A 21 -3.16 -1.12 -1.83
C ILE A 21 -4.66 -0.98 -2.10
N LEU A 22 -5.22 0.18 -1.76
CA LEU A 22 -6.64 0.50 -1.94
C LEU A 22 -6.96 1.04 -3.34
N GLY A 23 -5.96 1.25 -4.21
CA GLY A 23 -6.15 1.79 -5.56
C GLY A 23 -6.76 3.19 -5.60
N LEU A 24 -6.44 4.03 -4.61
CA LEU A 24 -7.06 5.35 -4.47
C LEU A 24 -6.52 6.37 -5.49
N PRO A 25 -7.33 7.33 -5.93
CA PRO A 25 -6.88 8.40 -6.83
C PRO A 25 -5.98 9.42 -6.11
N ASN A 26 -5.42 10.37 -6.87
CA ASN A 26 -4.52 11.42 -6.37
C ASN A 26 -5.10 12.29 -5.23
N THR A 27 -6.42 12.32 -5.04
CA THR A 27 -7.05 13.00 -3.89
C THR A 27 -6.67 12.36 -2.55
N ALA A 28 -6.14 11.13 -2.55
CA ALA A 28 -5.62 10.45 -1.37
C ALA A 28 -4.14 10.74 -1.07
N ARG A 29 -3.48 11.61 -1.85
CA ARG A 29 -2.08 11.96 -1.66
C ARG A 29 -1.84 12.54 -0.27
N MET A 30 -0.85 11.98 0.44
CA MET A 30 -0.51 12.42 1.79
C MET A 30 0.17 13.81 1.81
N ASN A 31 1.11 14.06 0.89
CA ASN A 31 1.86 15.30 0.87
C ASN A 31 2.28 15.69 -0.56
N LEU A 32 2.11 16.96 -0.90
CA LEU A 32 2.69 17.62 -2.07
C LEU A 32 3.77 18.60 -1.58
N PRO A 33 5.06 18.28 -1.77
CA PRO A 33 6.14 19.18 -1.36
C PRO A 33 6.01 20.57 -1.97
N ALA A 34 6.48 21.58 -1.23
CA ALA A 34 6.40 23.00 -1.60
C ALA A 34 4.97 23.60 -1.65
N THR A 35 3.97 22.96 -1.02
CA THR A 35 2.67 23.58 -0.74
C THR A 35 2.42 23.76 0.75
N THR A 36 1.59 24.75 1.10
CA THR A 36 1.29 25.13 2.49
C THR A 36 -0.07 24.63 2.98
N THR A 37 -0.93 24.16 2.10
CA THR A 37 -2.30 23.72 2.42
C THR A 37 -2.62 22.36 1.78
N GLY A 38 -3.57 21.64 2.38
CA GLY A 38 -4.07 20.37 1.83
C GLY A 38 -3.16 19.15 2.02
N ASN A 39 -2.08 19.27 2.79
CA ASN A 39 -1.17 18.16 3.13
C ASN A 39 -1.54 17.52 4.47
N TRP A 40 -1.10 16.27 4.66
CA TRP A 40 -1.18 15.51 5.92
C TRP A 40 -2.60 15.28 6.45
N SER A 41 -3.61 15.47 5.61
CA SER A 41 -5.02 15.38 5.97
C SER A 41 -5.67 14.07 5.56
N TRP A 42 -4.99 13.23 4.75
CA TRP A 42 -5.55 11.95 4.33
C TRP A 42 -5.77 11.04 5.54
N ARG A 43 -6.96 10.43 5.59
CA ARG A 43 -7.35 9.47 6.61
C ARG A 43 -7.92 8.23 5.95
N LEU A 44 -7.64 7.09 6.56
CA LEU A 44 -8.27 5.84 6.18
C LEU A 44 -9.79 5.91 6.43
N GLY A 45 -10.56 5.64 5.38
CA GLY A 45 -12.01 5.48 5.50
C GLY A 45 -12.38 4.21 6.26
N SER A 46 -13.45 4.27 7.06
CA SER A 46 -13.97 3.11 7.78
C SER A 46 -14.37 1.99 6.83
N GLY A 47 -14.06 0.75 7.20
CA GLY A 47 -14.47 -0.45 6.44
C GLY A 47 -13.63 -0.78 5.20
N LEU A 48 -12.59 0.01 4.89
CA LEU A 48 -11.72 -0.27 3.73
C LEU A 48 -10.70 -1.39 3.99
N LEU A 49 -10.37 -1.66 5.26
CA LEU A 49 -9.55 -2.80 5.64
C LEU A 49 -10.47 -4.02 5.87
N THR A 50 -10.65 -4.81 4.81
CA THR A 50 -11.50 -6.01 4.83
C THR A 50 -10.68 -7.28 5.01
N ASP A 51 -11.31 -8.35 5.50
CA ASP A 51 -10.66 -9.66 5.57
C ASP A 51 -10.26 -10.19 4.19
N GLU A 52 -10.99 -9.82 3.14
CA GLU A 52 -10.65 -10.17 1.76
C GLU A 52 -9.34 -9.49 1.34
N LEU A 53 -9.19 -8.20 1.65
CA LEU A 53 -7.95 -7.47 1.38
C LEU A 53 -6.77 -8.10 2.14
N ALA A 54 -6.97 -8.43 3.42
CA ALA A 54 -5.96 -9.10 4.23
C ALA A 54 -5.54 -10.45 3.63
N ARG A 55 -6.49 -11.29 3.21
CA ARG A 55 -6.22 -12.57 2.54
C ARG A 55 -5.43 -12.38 1.25
N LYS A 56 -5.86 -11.44 0.38
CA LYS A 56 -5.15 -11.13 -0.87
C LYS A 56 -3.70 -10.72 -0.64
N LEU A 57 -3.44 -9.89 0.38
CA LEU A 57 -2.09 -9.46 0.72
C LEU A 57 -1.26 -10.60 1.32
N ALA A 58 -1.86 -11.44 2.17
CA ALA A 58 -1.20 -12.62 2.74
C ALA A 58 -0.80 -13.61 1.63
N ASP A 59 -1.71 -13.93 0.71
CA ASP A 59 -1.45 -14.83 -0.42
C ASP A 59 -0.34 -14.30 -1.33
N MET A 60 -0.33 -12.99 -1.60
CA MET A 60 0.72 -12.35 -2.39
C MET A 60 2.07 -12.41 -1.66
N THR A 61 2.08 -12.14 -0.36
CA THR A 61 3.28 -12.19 0.48
C THR A 61 3.89 -13.59 0.50
N LYS A 62 3.05 -14.62 0.64
CA LYS A 62 3.46 -16.02 0.53
C LYS A 62 3.96 -16.40 -0.86
N THR A 63 3.27 -15.96 -1.92
CA THR A 63 3.64 -16.27 -3.32
C THR A 63 5.06 -15.81 -3.65
N TYR A 64 5.50 -14.68 -3.09
CA TYR A 64 6.83 -14.12 -3.33
C TYR A 64 7.82 -14.39 -2.18
N GLY A 65 7.51 -15.31 -1.26
CA GLY A 65 8.42 -15.74 -0.19
C GLY A 65 8.77 -14.66 0.83
N ARG A 66 7.87 -13.71 1.07
CA ARG A 66 8.05 -12.59 2.02
C ARG A 66 7.35 -12.80 3.36
N ASP A 67 6.96 -14.04 3.66
CA ASP A 67 6.26 -14.47 4.88
C ASP A 67 7.18 -15.19 5.88
N GLN A 68 8.47 -15.27 5.59
CA GLN A 68 9.47 -15.91 6.45
C GLN A 68 10.00 -14.91 7.49
N ALA A 69 10.05 -15.32 8.76
CA ALA A 69 10.63 -14.56 9.87
C ALA A 69 12.09 -14.98 10.11
#